data_AF-A0A7J3I484-F1
#
_entry.id   AF-A0A7J3I484-F1
#
_cell.length_a   1.000
_cell.length_b   1.000
_cell.length_c   1.000
_cell.angle_alpha   90.00
_cell.angle_beta   90.00
_cell.angle_gamma   90.00
#
_symmetry.space_group_name_H-M   'P 1'
#
loop_
_entity.id
_entity.type
_entity.pdbx_description
1 polymer ?
#
loop_
_entity_poly.entity_id
_entity_poly.type
_entity_poly.pdbx_seq_one_letter_code
_entity_poly.pdbx_strand_id
1 'polypeptide(L)' 'MMIPKSRVGIEGWGCYIPQYRIKTENIASVWDAPTDRFKEDLMIQEKAVA' A
#
# COMPACT_ATOMS: atom_id res chain seq x y z
N MET A 1 -6.47 -33.83 10.68
CA MET A 1 -6.46 -32.35 10.72
C MET A 1 -6.63 -31.93 12.17
N MET A 2 -5.72 -31.11 12.72
CA MET A 2 -5.74 -30.74 14.16
C MET A 2 -6.47 -29.40 14.31
N ILE A 3 -7.62 -29.40 14.99
CA ILE A 3 -8.41 -28.19 15.25
C ILE A 3 -8.13 -27.74 16.69
N PRO A 4 -7.72 -26.47 16.92
CA PRO A 4 -7.48 -25.95 18.26
C PRO A 4 -8.74 -26.03 19.13
N LYS A 5 -8.56 -26.39 20.41
CA LYS A 5 -9.67 -26.44 21.40
C LYS A 5 -10.10 -25.05 21.89
N SER A 6 -9.23 -24.05 21.75
CA SER A 6 -9.47 -22.65 22.10
C SER A 6 -9.44 -21.77 20.85
N ARG A 7 -10.05 -20.58 20.94
CA ARG A 7 -9.97 -19.60 19.86
C ARG A 7 -8.51 -19.18 19.68
N VAL A 8 -8.04 -19.24 18.45
CA VAL A 8 -6.73 -18.72 18.04
C VAL A 8 -6.92 -17.44 17.26
N GLY A 9 -5.96 -16.52 17.37
CA GLY A 9 -6.00 -15.22 16.72
C GLY A 9 -4.62 -14.57 16.68
N ILE A 10 -4.54 -13.41 16.05
CA ILE A 10 -3.31 -12.60 16.01
C ILE A 10 -3.19 -11.87 17.35
N GLU A 11 -2.10 -12.15 18.09
CA GLU A 11 -1.81 -11.50 19.39
C GLU A 11 -1.21 -10.09 19.23
N GLY A 12 -0.56 -9.82 18.09
CA GLY A 12 -0.01 -8.50 17.77
C GLY A 12 0.43 -8.38 16.30
N TRP A 13 0.47 -7.14 15.81
CA TRP A 13 0.95 -6.79 14.48
C TRP A 13 1.74 -5.47 14.51
N GLY A 14 2.76 -5.36 13.65
CA GLY A 14 3.54 -4.14 13.45
C GLY A 14 3.97 -4.00 11.99
N CYS A 15 4.16 -2.76 11.56
CA CYS A 15 4.61 -2.41 10.21
C CYS A 15 5.53 -1.19 10.27
N TYR A 16 6.62 -1.23 9.51
CA TYR A 16 7.45 -0.05 9.24
C TYR A 16 6.96 0.63 7.96
N ILE A 17 6.72 1.93 8.04
CA ILE A 17 6.37 2.76 6.89
C ILE A 17 7.56 3.68 6.61
N PRO A 18 8.17 3.62 5.41
CA PRO A 18 9.23 4.54 5.03
C PRO A 18 8.80 6.00 5.13
N GLN A 19 9.71 6.86 5.58
CA GLN A 19 9.43 8.29 5.76
C GLN A 19 9.10 8.99 4.43
N TYR A 20 9.81 8.63 3.35
CA TYR A 20 9.69 9.31 2.08
C TYR A 20 8.59 8.72 1.22
N ARG A 21 7.84 9.62 0.58
CA ARG A 21 6.72 9.32 -0.30
C ARG A 21 6.78 10.20 -1.52
N ILE A 22 6.38 9.64 -2.65
CA ILE A 22 6.23 10.36 -3.92
C ILE A 22 4.74 10.34 -4.31
N LYS A 23 4.21 11.49 -4.72
CA LYS A 23 2.83 11.58 -5.21
C LYS A 23 2.67 10.83 -6.53
N THR A 24 1.52 10.21 -6.72
CA THR A 24 1.20 9.50 -7.97
C THR A 24 1.29 10.41 -9.20
N GLU A 25 0.92 11.69 -9.09
CA GLU A 25 1.04 12.67 -10.18
C GLU A 25 2.49 12.93 -10.62
N ASN A 26 3.43 12.93 -9.65
CA ASN A 26 4.85 13.11 -9.93
C ASN A 26 5.48 11.87 -10.56
N ILE A 27 4.96 10.68 -10.20
CA ILE A 27 5.32 9.46 -10.92
C ILE A 27 4.75 9.57 -12.33
N ALA A 28 3.43 9.68 -12.49
CA ALA A 28 2.75 9.64 -13.78
C ALA A 28 3.35 10.60 -14.82
N SER A 29 3.78 11.81 -14.42
CA SER A 29 4.41 12.78 -15.33
C SER A 29 5.75 12.33 -15.92
N VAL A 30 6.55 11.54 -15.20
CA VAL A 30 7.84 11.02 -15.68
C VAL A 30 7.68 9.94 -16.76
N TRP A 31 6.57 9.20 -16.72
CA TRP A 31 6.25 8.12 -17.67
C TRP A 31 5.18 8.51 -18.70
N ASP A 32 4.81 9.80 -18.79
CA ASP A 32 3.75 10.31 -19.66
C ASP A 32 2.44 9.49 -19.57
N ALA A 33 2.08 9.13 -18.32
CA ALA A 33 0.97 8.25 -18.03
C ALA A 33 -0.25 9.06 -17.50
N PRO A 34 -1.49 8.61 -17.78
CA PRO A 34 -2.69 9.30 -17.30
C PRO A 34 -2.82 9.13 -15.78
N THR A 35 -2.73 10.25 -15.04
CA THR A 35 -2.77 10.24 -13.56
C THR A 35 -4.09 9.68 -13.01
N ASP A 36 -5.21 9.97 -13.68
CA ASP A 36 -6.56 9.59 -13.22
C ASP A 36 -6.71 8.07 -13.13
N ARG A 37 -6.12 7.32 -14.07
CA ARG A 37 -6.10 5.85 -14.03
C ARG A 37 -5.52 5.31 -12.72
N PHE A 38 -4.50 5.97 -12.16
CA PHE A 38 -3.86 5.51 -10.93
C PHE A 38 -4.58 6.00 -9.67
N LYS A 39 -5.19 7.19 -9.71
CA LYS A 39 -5.90 7.75 -8.56
C LYS A 39 -7.34 7.26 -8.44
N GLU A 40 -8.02 7.01 -9.55
CA GLU A 40 -9.44 6.62 -9.60
C GLU A 40 -9.57 5.10 -9.66
N ASP A 41 -8.92 4.44 -10.63
CA ASP A 41 -9.08 2.99 -10.78
C ASP A 41 -8.33 2.22 -9.69
N LEU A 42 -7.10 2.64 -9.37
CA LEU A 42 -6.24 1.95 -8.39
C LEU A 42 -6.27 2.59 -7.00
N MET A 43 -6.89 3.76 -6.85
CA MET A 43 -6.96 4.49 -5.58
C MET A 43 -5.59 4.78 -4.95
N ILE A 44 -4.54 4.95 -5.77
CA ILE A 44 -3.17 5.21 -5.29
C ILE A 44 -2.89 6.71 -5.35
N GLN A 45 -2.76 7.33 -4.17
CA GLN A 45 -2.43 8.76 -4.07
C GLN A 45 -0.91 9.02 -3.97
N GLU A 46 -0.19 8.09 -3.37
CA GLU A 46 1.23 8.20 -3.08
C GLU A 46 1.88 6.82 -2.96
N LYS A 47 3.18 6.77 -3.22
CA LYS A 47 4.01 5.57 -3.09
C LYS A 47 5.14 5.82 -2.09
N ALA A 48 5.26 4.94 -1.09
CA ALA A 48 6.42 4.92 -0.20
C ALA A 48 7.68 4.43 -0.93
N VAL A 49 8.81 5.07 -0.65
CA VAL A 49 10.14 4.80 -1.24
C VAL A 49 11.13 4.52 -0.11
N ALA A 50 11.96 3.50 -0.28
CA ALA A 50 13.00 3.06 0.66
C ALA A 50 14.31 2.84 -0.09
#